data_AF-A0A8S0REJ6-F1
#
_entry.id   AF-A0A8S0REJ6-F1
#
_cell.length_a   1.000
_cell.length_b   1.000
_cell.length_c   1.000
_cell.angle_alpha   90.00
_cell.angle_beta   90.00
_cell.angle_gamma   90.00
#
_symmetry.space_group_name_H-M   'P 1'
#
loop_
_entity.id
_entity.type
_entity.pdbx_description
1 polymer ?
#
loop_
_entity_poly.entity_id
_entity_poly.type
_entity_poly.pdbx_seq_one_letter_code
_entity_poly.pdbx_strand_id
1 'polypeptide(L)'
;MTCSDVDGTVWNGSCSSLTVQNQPVGDLSWELHGTRLLSGKINADIVVTRPTGALRGNVESGFDQKVVARDVVLDLPIDQELAAALGPNLRGLRGKLHAQIAYLLLDKKQTIRAVEGVIEAHDLTDGVQQWGSYSVTFPPPTTGVPVGQLKDLGTGPLAVQGAVRLTPSPPGFDVQGLVAARPSASPELAQDLRMLGSPDEQGRRQFSFESTF
;
A
#
# COMPACT_ATOMS: atom_id res chain seq x y z
N MET A 1 16.35 7.23 11.27
CA MET A 1 16.72 6.00 10.56
C MET A 1 17.95 5.46 11.26
N THR A 2 17.95 4.19 11.64
CA THR A 2 19.14 3.52 12.18
C THR A 2 19.43 2.27 11.36
N CYS A 3 20.72 1.93 11.25
CA CYS A 3 21.22 0.74 10.62
C CYS A 3 22.19 0.07 11.60
N SER A 4 22.09 -1.24 11.78
CA SER A 4 22.93 -1.98 12.73
C SER A 4 24.31 -2.25 12.13
N ASP A 5 24.34 -2.76 10.89
CA ASP A 5 25.56 -3.12 10.18
C ASP A 5 25.50 -2.57 8.76
N VAL A 6 26.41 -1.65 8.43
CA VAL A 6 26.58 -1.11 7.08
C VAL A 6 27.81 -1.74 6.45
N ASP A 7 27.61 -2.42 5.34
CA ASP A 7 28.67 -3.04 4.55
C ASP A 7 28.72 -2.43 3.15
N GLY A 8 29.93 -2.37 2.58
CA GLY A 8 30.16 -1.86 1.23
C GLY A 8 30.52 -0.37 1.17
N THR A 9 30.04 0.31 0.13
CA THR A 9 30.36 1.69 -0.20
C THR A 9 29.10 2.54 -0.27
N VAL A 10 29.28 3.87 -0.38
CA VAL A 10 28.16 4.76 -0.67
C VAL A 10 27.46 4.32 -1.96
N TRP A 11 28.17 3.83 -2.98
CA TRP A 11 27.59 3.45 -4.28
C TRP A 11 26.88 2.10 -4.27
N ASN A 12 27.52 1.09 -3.72
CA ASN A 12 27.02 -0.28 -3.64
C ASN A 12 27.22 -0.74 -2.21
N GLY A 13 26.11 -0.97 -1.51
CA GLY A 13 26.15 -1.31 -0.10
C GLY A 13 24.91 -2.02 0.40
N SER A 14 25.00 -2.46 1.64
CA SER A 14 23.92 -3.11 2.36
C SER A 14 23.83 -2.59 3.79
N CYS A 15 22.62 -2.65 4.33
CA CYS A 15 22.29 -2.26 5.68
C CYS A 15 21.41 -3.35 6.29
N SER A 16 21.93 -4.02 7.32
CA SER A 16 21.18 -5.04 8.05
C SER A 16 20.27 -4.40 9.10
N SER A 17 19.07 -4.94 9.26
CA SER A 17 18.09 -4.51 10.27
C SER A 17 17.76 -3.01 10.22
N LEU A 18 17.52 -2.48 9.02
CA LEU A 18 17.13 -1.09 8.81
C LEU A 18 15.87 -0.78 9.62
N THR A 19 15.89 0.33 10.36
CA THR A 19 14.68 0.89 10.97
C THR A 19 14.41 2.31 10.51
N VAL A 20 13.14 2.59 10.20
CA VAL A 20 12.65 3.92 9.80
C VAL A 20 11.53 4.31 10.75
N GLN A 21 11.68 5.46 11.42
CA GLN A 21 10.70 5.92 12.43
C GLN A 21 10.37 4.84 13.49
N ASN A 22 11.40 4.12 13.97
CA ASN A 22 11.28 2.98 14.88
C ASN A 22 10.50 1.76 14.34
N GLN A 23 10.15 1.74 13.06
CA GLN A 23 9.57 0.58 12.41
C GLN A 23 10.68 -0.25 11.74
N PRO A 24 10.76 -1.57 12.01
CA PRO A 24 11.68 -2.44 11.31
C PRO A 24 11.28 -2.56 9.84
N VAL A 25 12.20 -2.22 8.95
CA VAL A 25 11.99 -2.27 7.50
C VAL A 25 12.54 -3.57 6.90
N GLY A 26 13.63 -4.11 7.46
CA GLY A 26 14.30 -5.31 6.99
C GLY A 26 15.75 -5.06 6.61
N ASP A 27 16.34 -5.97 5.85
CA ASP A 27 17.69 -5.81 5.32
C ASP A 27 17.60 -5.09 3.98
N LEU A 28 18.32 -3.99 3.86
CA LEU A 28 18.34 -3.13 2.69
C LEU A 28 19.64 -3.37 1.90
N SER A 29 19.55 -3.55 0.60
CA SER A 29 20.67 -3.42 -0.33
C SER A 29 20.36 -2.35 -1.37
N TRP A 30 21.40 -1.63 -1.79
CA TRP A 30 21.27 -0.57 -2.78
C TRP A 30 22.43 -0.56 -3.77
N GLU A 31 22.12 -0.15 -5.00
CA GLU A 31 23.06 0.16 -6.06
C GLU A 31 22.74 1.54 -6.65
N LEU A 32 23.66 2.48 -6.50
CA LEU A 32 23.53 3.85 -6.98
C LEU A 32 24.13 4.05 -8.37
N HIS A 33 23.34 4.62 -9.26
CA HIS A 33 23.70 4.89 -10.64
C HIS A 33 24.22 6.32 -10.79
N GLY A 34 25.55 6.47 -10.89
CA GLY A 34 26.22 7.78 -10.93
C GLY A 34 26.00 8.61 -12.21
N THR A 35 25.39 8.04 -13.26
CA THR A 35 25.23 8.70 -14.57
C THR A 35 24.32 9.93 -14.54
N ARG A 36 23.51 10.11 -13.48
CA ARG A 36 22.59 11.27 -13.33
C ARG A 36 23.06 12.34 -12.35
N LEU A 37 24.23 12.17 -11.71
CA LEU A 37 24.73 13.13 -10.72
C LEU A 37 24.99 14.51 -11.32
N LEU A 38 25.43 14.57 -12.58
CA LEU A 38 25.64 15.83 -13.30
C LEU A 38 24.33 16.63 -13.48
N SER A 39 23.18 15.96 -13.43
CA SER A 39 21.86 16.60 -13.45
C SER A 39 21.30 16.90 -12.04
N GLY A 40 22.10 16.70 -10.98
CA GLY A 40 21.66 16.92 -9.61
C GLY A 40 20.67 15.87 -9.10
N LYS A 41 20.67 14.68 -9.70
CA LYS A 41 19.75 13.59 -9.39
C LYS A 41 20.54 12.36 -8.95
N ILE A 42 20.02 11.71 -7.95
CA ILE A 42 20.50 10.45 -7.42
C ILE A 42 19.49 9.38 -7.84
N ASN A 43 19.96 8.32 -8.48
CA ASN A 43 19.17 7.17 -8.85
C ASN A 43 19.75 5.93 -8.20
N ALA A 44 18.91 5.10 -7.60
CA ALA A 44 19.32 3.89 -6.93
C ALA A 44 18.33 2.76 -7.20
N ASP A 45 18.86 1.57 -7.46
CA ASP A 45 18.08 0.34 -7.34
C ASP A 45 18.13 -0.10 -5.88
N ILE A 46 16.96 -0.41 -5.33
CA ILE A 46 16.78 -0.76 -3.93
C ILE A 46 16.13 -2.12 -3.85
N VAL A 47 16.66 -2.97 -2.97
CA VAL A 47 16.02 -4.22 -2.56
C VAL A 47 15.96 -4.24 -1.05
N VAL A 48 14.79 -4.54 -0.51
CA VAL A 48 14.56 -4.75 0.92
C VAL A 48 14.04 -6.17 1.10
N THR A 49 14.72 -6.95 1.93
CA THR A 49 14.32 -8.31 2.27
C THR A 49 13.91 -8.42 3.73
N ARG A 50 12.83 -9.14 3.98
CA ARG A 50 12.35 -9.56 5.30
C ARG A 50 12.30 -11.09 5.33
N PRO A 51 12.22 -11.72 6.53
CA PRO A 51 12.07 -13.17 6.62
C PRO A 51 10.90 -13.76 5.83
N THR A 52 9.85 -12.96 5.61
CA THR A 52 8.59 -13.39 5.01
C THR A 52 8.17 -12.58 3.79
N GLY A 53 9.03 -11.73 3.23
CA GLY A 53 8.68 -10.92 2.07
C GLY A 53 9.81 -10.04 1.55
N ALA A 54 9.57 -9.35 0.45
CA ALA A 54 10.55 -8.47 -0.16
C ALA A 54 9.90 -7.28 -0.86
N LEU A 55 10.69 -6.21 -1.02
CA LEU A 55 10.38 -5.05 -1.84
C LEU A 55 11.58 -4.78 -2.74
N ARG A 56 11.35 -4.44 -4.00
CA ARG A 56 12.39 -3.98 -4.92
C ARG A 56 11.87 -2.86 -5.79
N GLY A 57 12.74 -1.96 -6.23
CA GLY A 57 12.37 -0.92 -7.19
C GLY A 57 13.50 0.07 -7.44
N ASN A 58 13.29 0.92 -8.44
CA ASN A 58 14.19 2.01 -8.76
C ASN A 58 13.69 3.30 -8.11
N VAL A 59 14.56 4.00 -7.39
CA VAL A 59 14.23 5.25 -6.68
C VAL A 59 15.14 6.36 -7.18
N GLU A 60 14.53 7.47 -7.59
CA GLU A 60 15.20 8.72 -7.95
C GLU A 60 14.83 9.82 -6.96
N SER A 61 15.82 10.58 -6.51
CA SER A 61 15.64 11.79 -5.72
C SER A 61 16.60 12.89 -6.19
N GLY A 62 16.11 14.13 -6.23
CA GLY A 62 16.90 15.30 -6.62
C GLY A 62 16.93 16.38 -5.54
N PHE A 63 17.55 17.53 -5.85
CA PHE A 63 17.62 18.66 -4.93
C PHE A 63 16.25 19.25 -4.54
N ASP A 64 15.19 18.98 -5.31
CA ASP A 64 13.82 19.40 -4.97
C ASP A 64 13.16 18.52 -3.89
N GLN A 65 13.89 17.52 -3.37
CA GLN A 65 13.47 16.58 -2.32
C GLN A 65 12.23 15.76 -2.69
N LYS A 66 11.86 15.74 -3.98
CA LYS A 66 10.84 14.82 -4.47
C LYS A 66 11.46 13.45 -4.67
N VAL A 67 10.66 12.43 -4.39
CA VAL A 67 11.05 11.04 -4.61
C VAL A 67 10.19 10.49 -5.72
N VAL A 68 10.83 9.94 -6.73
CA VAL A 68 10.18 9.21 -7.82
C VAL A 68 10.59 7.76 -7.69
N ALA A 69 9.63 6.86 -7.51
CA ALA A 69 9.89 5.43 -7.56
C ALA A 69 9.27 4.82 -8.83
N ARG A 70 9.96 3.84 -9.41
CA ARG A 70 9.58 3.15 -10.65
C ARG A 70 9.81 1.66 -10.50
N ASP A 71 9.00 0.89 -11.22
CA ASP A 71 9.10 -0.56 -11.29
C ASP A 71 9.16 -1.21 -9.91
N VAL A 72 8.39 -0.65 -8.97
CA VAL A 72 8.35 -1.11 -7.60
C VAL A 72 7.49 -2.37 -7.54
N VAL A 73 8.09 -3.44 -7.05
CA VAL A 73 7.40 -4.70 -6.78
C VAL A 73 7.57 -5.00 -5.31
N LEU A 74 6.47 -5.26 -4.61
CA LEU A 74 6.48 -5.69 -3.22
C LEU A 74 5.58 -6.91 -3.04
N ASP A 75 6.05 -7.83 -2.21
CA ASP A 75 5.31 -9.00 -1.75
C ASP A 75 5.62 -9.15 -0.26
N LEU A 76 4.66 -8.76 0.58
CA LEU A 76 4.82 -8.64 2.02
C LEU A 76 3.61 -9.25 2.73
N PRO A 77 3.78 -9.97 3.85
CA PRO A 77 2.65 -10.27 4.71
C PRO A 77 2.18 -8.98 5.37
N ILE A 78 0.88 -8.89 5.60
CA ILE A 78 0.31 -7.87 6.47
C ILE A 78 0.50 -8.38 7.91
N ASP A 79 1.58 -7.93 8.52
CA ASP A 79 1.89 -8.12 9.94
C ASP A 79 1.35 -6.94 10.78
N GLN A 80 1.55 -7.00 12.10
CA GLN A 80 1.02 -5.97 13.01
C GLN A 80 1.65 -4.60 12.75
N GLU A 81 2.94 -4.60 12.40
CA GLU A 81 3.72 -3.41 12.10
C GLU A 81 3.23 -2.73 10.84
N LEU A 82 3.05 -3.48 9.74
CA LEU A 82 2.51 -2.94 8.48
C LEU A 82 1.06 -2.50 8.65
N ALA A 83 0.23 -3.30 9.32
CA ALA A 83 -1.15 -2.93 9.61
C ALA A 83 -1.24 -1.62 10.41
N ALA A 84 -0.40 -1.45 11.43
CA ALA A 84 -0.34 -0.22 12.22
C ALA A 84 0.18 0.98 11.40
N ALA A 85 1.10 0.75 10.46
CA ALA A 85 1.61 1.76 9.56
C ALA A 85 0.55 2.26 8.55
N LEU A 86 -0.45 1.45 8.21
CA LEU A 86 -1.54 1.82 7.30
C LEU A 86 -2.70 2.55 8.01
N GLY A 87 -2.69 2.55 9.35
CA GLY A 87 -3.57 3.35 10.19
C GLY A 87 -4.18 2.59 11.36
N PRO A 88 -4.76 3.30 12.33
CA PRO A 88 -5.26 2.71 13.57
C PRO A 88 -6.41 1.71 13.37
N ASN A 89 -7.24 1.94 12.34
CA ASN A 89 -8.43 1.12 12.05
C ASN A 89 -8.09 -0.23 11.39
N LEU A 90 -6.85 -0.41 10.94
CA LEU A 90 -6.39 -1.64 10.30
C LEU A 90 -5.59 -2.54 11.24
N ARG A 91 -5.41 -2.14 12.50
CA ARG A 91 -4.69 -2.94 13.50
C ARG A 91 -5.35 -4.30 13.67
N GLY A 92 -4.53 -5.36 13.66
CA GLY A 92 -4.98 -6.74 13.76
C GLY A 92 -5.36 -7.38 12.42
N LEU A 93 -5.46 -6.59 11.34
CA LEU A 93 -5.61 -7.11 9.99
C LEU A 93 -4.37 -7.92 9.61
N ARG A 94 -4.60 -9.08 9.00
CA ARG A 94 -3.59 -10.00 8.49
C ARG A 94 -3.96 -10.43 7.08
N GLY A 95 -2.96 -10.85 6.32
CA GLY A 95 -3.11 -11.27 4.93
C GLY A 95 -1.79 -11.17 4.19
N LYS A 96 -1.84 -11.09 2.86
CA LYS A 96 -0.68 -10.83 2.00
C LYS A 96 -0.93 -9.61 1.15
N LEU A 97 0.08 -8.77 1.00
CA LEU A 97 0.06 -7.59 0.17
C LEU A 97 1.03 -7.81 -0.99
N HIS A 98 0.49 -7.82 -2.20
CA HIS A 98 1.26 -7.81 -3.44
C HIS A 98 1.02 -6.49 -4.15
N ALA A 99 2.07 -5.79 -4.58
CA ALA A 99 1.89 -4.61 -5.40
C ALA A 99 2.94 -4.50 -6.50
N GLN A 100 2.47 -3.99 -7.64
CA GLN A 100 3.25 -3.69 -8.82
C GLN A 100 2.96 -2.23 -9.19
N ILE A 101 3.85 -1.35 -8.77
CA ILE A 101 3.73 0.09 -8.95
C ILE A 101 4.70 0.53 -10.05
N ALA A 102 4.14 0.87 -11.21
CA ALA A 102 4.91 1.34 -12.36
C ALA A 102 5.51 2.73 -12.08
N TYR A 103 4.76 3.57 -11.36
CA TYR A 103 5.18 4.93 -11.04
C TYR A 103 4.61 5.40 -9.70
N LEU A 104 5.45 6.02 -8.89
CA LEU A 104 5.09 6.70 -7.64
C LEU A 104 5.84 8.04 -7.55
N LEU A 105 5.12 9.11 -7.23
CA LEU A 105 5.70 10.42 -6.94
C LEU A 105 5.34 10.84 -5.52
N LEU A 106 6.35 11.06 -4.70
CA LEU A 106 6.23 11.68 -3.39
C LEU A 106 6.78 13.12 -3.47
N ASP A 107 6.09 14.05 -2.83
CA ASP A 107 6.62 15.40 -2.67
C ASP A 107 7.62 15.52 -1.51
N LYS A 108 8.12 16.75 -1.28
CA LYS A 108 9.05 17.05 -0.18
C LYS A 108 8.53 16.69 1.22
N LYS A 109 7.21 16.56 1.40
CA LYS A 109 6.56 16.14 2.67
C LYS A 109 6.30 14.64 2.69
N GLN A 110 6.84 13.87 1.75
CA GLN A 110 6.60 12.44 1.57
C GLN A 110 5.12 12.12 1.30
N THR A 111 4.36 13.08 0.79
CA THR A 111 2.95 12.87 0.43
C THR A 111 2.85 12.30 -0.97
N ILE A 112 2.03 11.27 -1.16
CA ILE A 112 1.77 10.69 -2.48
C ILE A 112 1.04 11.71 -3.36
N ARG A 113 1.66 12.09 -4.47
CA ARG A 113 1.13 13.03 -5.47
C ARG A 113 0.69 12.35 -6.76
N ALA A 114 1.30 11.22 -7.10
CA ALA A 114 0.93 10.41 -8.24
C ALA A 114 1.26 8.95 -7.94
N VAL A 115 0.41 8.04 -8.40
CA VAL A 115 0.64 6.60 -8.36
C VAL A 115 0.00 5.97 -9.59
N GLU A 116 0.67 4.98 -10.16
CA GLU A 116 0.20 4.13 -11.24
C GLU A 116 0.60 2.69 -10.94
N GLY A 117 -0.34 1.77 -11.03
CA GLY A 117 -0.08 0.35 -10.79
C GLY A 117 -1.23 -0.37 -10.12
N VAL A 118 -0.94 -1.57 -9.64
CA VAL A 118 -1.93 -2.46 -9.02
C VAL A 118 -1.44 -2.85 -7.63
N ILE A 119 -2.34 -2.79 -6.66
CA ILE A 119 -2.14 -3.26 -5.29
C ILE A 119 -3.19 -4.32 -5.01
N GLU A 120 -2.78 -5.49 -4.57
CA GLU A 120 -3.65 -6.60 -4.21
C GLU A 120 -3.42 -7.00 -2.76
N ALA A 121 -4.50 -7.07 -2.01
CA ALA A 121 -4.51 -7.61 -0.67
C ALA A 121 -5.24 -8.96 -0.72
N HIS A 122 -4.56 -10.03 -0.32
CA HIS A 122 -5.04 -11.40 -0.38
C HIS A 122 -5.30 -11.95 1.01
N ASP A 123 -6.37 -12.73 1.13
CA ASP A 123 -6.75 -13.50 2.32
C ASP A 123 -6.84 -12.63 3.59
N LEU A 124 -7.45 -11.44 3.45
CA LEU A 124 -7.59 -10.50 4.55
C LEU A 124 -8.45 -11.08 5.67
N THR A 125 -7.95 -11.04 6.90
CA THR A 125 -8.63 -11.49 8.13
C THR A 125 -8.20 -10.67 9.34
N ASP A 126 -9.07 -10.52 10.34
CA ASP A 126 -8.67 -10.05 11.68
C ASP A 126 -8.51 -11.19 12.69
N GLY A 127 -8.71 -12.44 12.26
CA GLY A 127 -8.69 -13.65 13.08
C GLY A 127 -10.03 -14.13 13.60
N VAL A 128 -11.05 -13.27 13.55
CA VAL A 128 -12.44 -13.64 13.84
C VAL A 128 -13.22 -13.67 12.53
N GLN A 129 -13.09 -12.62 11.72
CA GLN A 129 -13.76 -12.43 10.46
C GLN A 129 -12.80 -12.61 9.28
N GLN A 130 -13.26 -13.31 8.25
CA GLN A 130 -12.62 -13.33 6.94
C GLN A 130 -13.19 -12.20 6.09
N TRP A 131 -12.32 -11.36 5.54
CA TRP A 131 -12.68 -10.22 4.71
C TRP A 131 -12.54 -10.54 3.22
N GLY A 132 -11.62 -11.41 2.83
CA GLY A 132 -11.42 -11.84 1.43
C GLY A 132 -10.22 -11.19 0.75
N SER A 133 -10.20 -11.20 -0.58
CA SER A 133 -9.11 -10.63 -1.38
C SER A 133 -9.60 -9.50 -2.28
N TYR A 134 -8.83 -8.43 -2.38
CA TYR A 134 -9.20 -7.19 -3.06
C TYR A 134 -8.04 -6.65 -3.88
N SER A 135 -8.36 -5.97 -4.98
CA SER A 135 -7.41 -5.28 -5.85
C SER A 135 -7.79 -3.81 -6.00
N VAL A 136 -6.78 -2.94 -5.96
CA VAL A 136 -6.87 -1.53 -6.27
C VAL A 136 -5.99 -1.25 -7.48
N THR A 137 -6.59 -0.77 -8.57
CA THR A 137 -5.87 -0.37 -9.77
C THR A 137 -5.83 1.15 -9.88
N PHE A 138 -4.64 1.74 -9.81
CA PHE A 138 -4.40 3.15 -10.07
C PHE A 138 -4.05 3.35 -11.55
N PRO A 139 -4.86 4.10 -12.32
CA PRO A 139 -4.57 4.40 -13.72
C PRO A 139 -3.38 5.36 -13.84
N PRO A 140 -2.88 5.61 -15.07
CA PRO A 140 -1.85 6.62 -15.29
C PRO A 140 -2.20 7.96 -14.62
N PRO A 141 -1.24 8.65 -13.98
CA PRO A 141 -1.56 9.78 -13.14
C PRO A 141 -2.13 10.95 -13.94
N THR A 142 -3.19 11.54 -13.41
CA THR A 142 -3.79 12.78 -13.93
C THR A 142 -3.49 13.94 -12.99
N THR A 143 -3.83 15.16 -13.40
CA THR A 143 -3.75 16.32 -12.51
C THR A 143 -4.75 16.19 -11.36
N GLY A 144 -4.27 16.13 -10.13
CA GLY A 144 -5.11 16.13 -8.94
C GLY A 144 -4.72 15.04 -7.94
N VAL A 145 -5.72 14.60 -7.17
CA VAL A 145 -5.56 13.56 -6.16
C VAL A 145 -5.61 12.18 -6.83
N PRO A 146 -4.67 11.26 -6.54
CA PRO A 146 -4.73 9.91 -7.09
C PRO A 146 -5.98 9.15 -6.64
N VAL A 147 -6.65 8.52 -7.60
CA VAL A 147 -7.84 7.68 -7.37
C VAL A 147 -7.64 6.34 -8.06
N GLY A 148 -7.75 5.25 -7.29
CA GLY A 148 -7.68 3.88 -7.77
C GLY A 148 -9.05 3.21 -7.76
N GLN A 149 -9.27 2.25 -8.63
CA GLN A 149 -10.49 1.45 -8.69
C GLN A 149 -10.38 0.22 -7.81
N LEU A 150 -11.26 0.09 -6.83
CA LEU A 150 -11.35 -1.05 -5.92
C LEU A 150 -12.26 -2.13 -6.51
N LYS A 151 -11.76 -3.37 -6.51
CA LYS A 151 -12.48 -4.55 -6.98
C LYS A 151 -12.23 -5.75 -6.07
N ASP A 152 -13.30 -6.47 -5.75
CA ASP A 152 -13.23 -7.80 -5.13
C ASP A 152 -12.68 -8.86 -6.10
N LEU A 153 -11.80 -9.72 -5.57
CA LEU A 153 -11.21 -10.85 -6.30
C LEU A 153 -12.03 -12.14 -6.15
N GLY A 154 -13.12 -12.12 -5.39
CA GLY A 154 -14.15 -13.16 -5.35
C GLY A 154 -13.91 -14.29 -4.35
N THR A 155 -12.89 -14.16 -3.49
CA THR A 155 -12.50 -15.17 -2.49
C THR A 155 -13.17 -14.97 -1.12
N GLY A 156 -13.77 -13.80 -0.89
CA GLY A 156 -14.33 -13.40 0.39
C GLY A 156 -15.83 -13.64 0.56
N PRO A 157 -16.37 -13.38 1.77
CA PRO A 157 -17.81 -13.34 2.02
C PRO A 157 -18.48 -12.06 1.52
N LEU A 158 -17.71 -11.06 1.10
CA LEU A 158 -18.21 -9.79 0.61
C LEU A 158 -17.91 -9.64 -0.89
N ALA A 159 -18.85 -9.04 -1.61
CA ALA A 159 -18.61 -8.48 -2.93
C ALA A 159 -18.46 -6.97 -2.78
N VAL A 160 -17.31 -6.43 -3.17
CA VAL A 160 -16.98 -5.01 -3.04
C VAL A 160 -16.55 -4.43 -4.38
N GLN A 161 -17.07 -3.25 -4.69
CA GLN A 161 -16.61 -2.44 -5.82
C GLN A 161 -16.63 -0.96 -5.40
N GLY A 162 -15.66 -0.18 -5.84
CA GLY A 162 -15.60 1.22 -5.45
C GLY A 162 -14.34 1.92 -5.94
N ALA A 163 -13.98 2.99 -5.24
CA ALA A 163 -12.77 3.74 -5.50
C ALA A 163 -12.01 3.99 -4.20
N VAL A 164 -10.68 4.03 -4.30
CA VAL A 164 -9.77 4.45 -3.23
C VAL A 164 -9.15 5.78 -3.64
N ARG A 165 -9.39 6.83 -2.87
CA ARG A 165 -8.82 8.16 -3.07
C ARG A 165 -7.74 8.40 -2.02
N LEU A 166 -6.52 8.71 -2.45
CA LEU A 166 -5.44 9.04 -1.51
C LEU A 166 -5.64 10.45 -0.94
N THR A 167 -5.50 10.65 0.36
CA THR A 167 -5.65 11.98 0.96
C THR A 167 -4.27 12.58 1.27
N PRO A 168 -4.01 13.86 0.93
CA PRO A 168 -2.69 14.45 1.12
C PRO A 168 -2.48 15.18 2.45
N SER A 169 -3.55 15.46 3.19
CA SER A 169 -3.49 16.22 4.45
C SER A 169 -4.76 16.01 5.28
N PRO A 170 -4.72 15.19 6.35
CA PRO A 170 -3.60 14.30 6.70
C PRO A 170 -3.36 13.24 5.61
N PRO A 171 -2.12 12.72 5.48
CA PRO A 171 -1.84 11.58 4.62
C PRO A 171 -2.72 10.38 4.99
N GLY A 172 -3.29 9.74 3.99
CA GLY A 172 -4.27 8.68 4.22
C GLY A 172 -4.93 8.22 2.93
N PHE A 173 -6.09 7.59 3.11
CA PHE A 173 -6.96 7.20 2.02
C PHE A 173 -8.43 7.14 2.47
N ASP A 174 -9.30 7.34 1.51
CA ASP A 174 -10.75 7.21 1.63
C ASP A 174 -11.24 6.19 0.60
N VAL A 175 -12.00 5.21 1.07
CA VAL A 175 -12.59 4.15 0.28
C VAL A 175 -14.09 4.36 0.24
N GLN A 176 -14.64 4.49 -0.97
CA GLN A 176 -16.07 4.64 -1.16
C GLN A 176 -16.56 3.64 -2.19
N GLY A 177 -17.74 3.06 -1.96
CA GLY A 177 -18.26 2.10 -2.91
C GLY A 177 -19.54 1.42 -2.50
N LEU A 178 -19.74 0.27 -3.13
CA LEU A 178 -20.86 -0.63 -2.92
C LEU A 178 -20.36 -1.96 -2.38
N VAL A 179 -21.04 -2.46 -1.36
CA VAL A 179 -20.78 -3.75 -0.73
C VAL A 179 -22.05 -4.60 -0.68
N ALA A 180 -21.91 -5.90 -0.95
CA ALA A 180 -22.98 -6.88 -0.75
C ALA A 180 -22.43 -8.12 -0.03
N ALA A 181 -23.27 -8.74 0.80
CA ALA A 181 -22.98 -10.05 1.35
C ALA A 181 -23.13 -11.12 0.26
N ARG A 182 -22.16 -12.02 0.16
CA ARG A 182 -22.30 -13.28 -0.58
C ARG A 182 -23.00 -14.32 0.31
N PRO A 183 -23.52 -15.42 -0.25
CA PRO A 183 -24.11 -16.51 0.53
C PRO A 183 -23.15 -17.13 1.56
N SER A 184 -21.83 -16.97 1.38
CA SER A 184 -20.79 -17.40 2.32
C SER A 184 -20.58 -16.46 3.50
N ALA A 185 -21.26 -15.31 3.56
CA ALA A 185 -21.18 -14.39 4.68
C ALA A 185 -21.79 -14.98 5.95
N SER A 186 -21.16 -14.72 7.10
CA SER A 186 -21.72 -15.06 8.40
C SER A 186 -23.03 -14.29 8.65
N PRO A 187 -23.96 -14.84 9.45
CA PRO A 187 -25.17 -14.12 9.84
C PRO A 187 -24.87 -12.77 10.51
N GLU A 188 -23.81 -12.71 11.31
CA GLU A 188 -23.33 -11.50 11.98
C GLU A 188 -22.90 -10.44 10.95
N LEU A 189 -22.03 -10.80 9.99
CA LEU A 189 -21.59 -9.88 8.95
C LEU A 189 -22.75 -9.39 8.08
N ALA A 190 -23.69 -10.29 7.74
CA ALA A 190 -24.88 -9.93 6.99
C ALA A 190 -25.78 -8.97 7.78
N GLN A 191 -25.83 -9.10 9.11
CA GLN A 191 -26.56 -8.19 9.99
C GLN A 191 -25.86 -6.83 10.09
N ASP A 192 -24.53 -6.80 10.22
CA ASP A 192 -23.75 -5.57 10.27
C ASP A 192 -23.93 -4.73 9.00
N LEU A 193 -23.93 -5.38 7.84
CA LEU A 193 -24.19 -4.71 6.57
C LEU A 193 -25.58 -4.07 6.51
N ARG A 194 -26.59 -4.60 7.21
CA ARG A 194 -27.92 -3.96 7.25
C ARG A 194 -27.89 -2.60 7.94
N MET A 195 -26.92 -2.36 8.82
CA MET A 195 -26.73 -1.05 9.46
C MET A 195 -26.31 0.04 8.45
N LEU A 196 -25.79 -0.34 7.28
CA LEU A 196 -25.41 0.60 6.20
C LEU A 196 -26.62 1.18 5.43
N GLY A 197 -27.86 0.89 5.85
CA GLY A 197 -29.06 1.54 5.32
C GLY A 197 -29.97 0.61 4.53
N SER A 198 -30.46 1.03 3.36
CA SER A 198 -31.26 0.19 2.44
C SER A 198 -30.40 -0.27 1.26
N PRO A 199 -30.56 -1.50 0.76
CA PRO A 199 -29.82 -1.97 -0.40
C PRO A 199 -30.42 -1.43 -1.70
N ASP A 200 -29.64 -1.44 -2.78
CA ASP A 200 -30.12 -1.25 -4.14
C ASP A 200 -30.84 -2.50 -4.69
N GLU A 201 -31.33 -2.42 -5.93
CA GLU A 201 -32.00 -3.54 -6.62
C GLU A 201 -31.14 -4.81 -6.72
N GLN A 202 -29.82 -4.69 -6.55
CA GLN A 202 -28.85 -5.78 -6.64
C GLN A 202 -28.38 -6.24 -5.25
N GLY A 203 -29.02 -5.76 -4.17
CA GLY A 203 -28.67 -6.13 -2.80
C GLY A 203 -27.43 -5.43 -2.25
N ARG A 204 -26.88 -4.45 -2.97
CA ARG A 204 -25.65 -3.73 -2.60
C ARG A 204 -25.97 -2.49 -1.76
N ARG A 205 -25.04 -2.12 -0.89
CA ARG A 205 -25.19 -1.01 0.06
C ARG A 205 -24.01 -0.06 -0.08
N GLN A 206 -24.25 1.23 0.09
CA GLN A 206 -23.16 2.20 0.11
C GLN A 206 -22.32 2.03 1.37
N PHE A 207 -21.01 2.16 1.23
CA PHE A 207 -20.09 2.25 2.36
C PHE A 207 -19.02 3.31 2.10
N SER A 208 -18.48 3.86 3.19
CA SER A 208 -17.34 4.76 3.20
C SER A 208 -16.41 4.33 4.34
N PHE A 209 -15.11 4.31 4.08
CA PHE A 209 -14.10 3.99 5.07
C PHE A 209 -12.89 4.91 4.89
N GLU A 210 -12.47 5.56 5.95
CA GLU A 210 -11.32 6.48 5.94
C GLU A 210 -10.24 5.98 6.89
N SER A 211 -8.98 6.11 6.47
CA SER A 211 -7.82 5.84 7.30
C SER A 211 -6.73 6.88 7.04
N THR A 212 -5.92 7.14 8.06
CA THR A 212 -4.77 8.03 8.01
C THR A 212 -3.52 7.27 8.43
N PHE A 213 -2.38 7.61 7.85
CA PHE A 213 -1.08 7.03 8.18
C PHE A 213 0.00 8.10 8.34
#